data_AF-A0A926TKH4-F1
#
_entry.id   AF-A0A926TKH4-F1
#
_cell.length_a   1.000
_cell.length_b   1.000
_cell.length_c   1.000
_cell.angle_alpha   90.00
_cell.angle_beta   90.00
_cell.angle_gamma   90.00
#
_symmetry.space_group_name_H-M   'P 1'
#
loop_
_entity.id
_entity.type
_entity.pdbx_description
1 polymer ?
#
loop_
_entity_poly.entity_id
_entity_poly.type
_entity_poly.pdbx_seq_one_letter_code
_entity_poly.pdbx_strand_id
1 'polypeptide(L)'
;MPKPNVLFVFQEIFIAVFALTILSGGTAFYLAAQSTLSPQQNRVFESAISNCQMGFGAIFALLGSKSTNLFRSQTEPDEDETK
;
A
#
# COMPACT_ATOMS: atom_id res chain seq x y z
N MET A 1 -2.98 -28.43 -7.23
CA MET A 1 -2.58 -27.03 -7.46
C MET A 1 -1.81 -26.56 -6.23
N PRO A 2 -0.58 -26.05 -6.36
CA PRO A 2 0.14 -25.51 -5.21
C PRO A 2 -0.62 -24.30 -4.66
N LYS A 3 -0.88 -24.29 -3.34
CA LYS A 3 -1.49 -23.13 -2.66
C LYS A 3 -0.50 -21.95 -2.77
N PRO A 4 -0.91 -20.79 -3.29
CA PRO A 4 -0.04 -19.62 -3.32
C PRO A 4 0.35 -19.28 -1.88
N ASN A 5 1.64 -19.05 -1.65
CA ASN A 5 2.13 -18.63 -0.35
C ASN A 5 1.61 -17.22 -0.09
N VAL A 6 0.60 -17.10 0.76
CA VAL A 6 -0.14 -15.85 1.03
C VAL A 6 0.81 -14.73 1.49
N LEU A 7 1.93 -15.08 2.12
CA LEU A 7 2.97 -14.13 2.50
C LEU A 7 3.65 -13.50 1.28
N PHE A 8 3.98 -14.32 0.28
CA PHE A 8 4.63 -13.89 -0.95
C PHE A 8 3.73 -12.93 -1.76
N VAL A 9 2.47 -13.31 -1.96
CA VAL A 9 1.49 -12.48 -2.68
C VAL A 9 1.24 -11.16 -1.96
N PHE A 10 1.11 -11.19 -0.63
CA PHE A 10 0.96 -9.96 0.16
C PHE A 10 2.19 -9.05 0.02
N GLN A 11 3.39 -9.61 0.07
CA GLN A 11 4.63 -8.85 -0.04
C GLN A 11 4.76 -8.18 -1.41
N GLU A 12 4.41 -8.89 -2.49
CA GLU A 12 4.40 -8.29 -3.84
C GLU A 12 3.41 -7.13 -3.94
N ILE A 13 2.17 -7.31 -3.47
CA ILE A 13 1.15 -6.24 -3.49
C ILE A 13 1.62 -5.05 -2.66
N PHE A 14 2.16 -5.31 -1.46
CA PHE A 14 2.66 -4.25 -0.58
C PHE A 14 3.79 -3.46 -1.24
N ILE A 15 4.78 -4.15 -1.83
CA ILE A 15 5.91 -3.51 -2.52
C ILE A 15 5.41 -2.70 -3.72
N ALA A 16 4.48 -3.23 -4.52
CA ALA A 16 3.94 -2.53 -5.67
C ALA A 16 3.21 -1.24 -5.25
N VAL A 17 2.33 -1.32 -4.26
CA VAL A 17 1.62 -0.15 -3.72
C VAL A 17 2.62 0.85 -3.14
N PHE A 18 3.62 0.40 -2.38
CA PHE A 18 4.64 1.27 -1.81
C PHE A 18 5.46 2.00 -2.88
N ALA A 19 5.94 1.28 -3.90
CA ALA A 19 6.72 1.86 -4.99
C ALA A 19 5.91 2.89 -5.79
N LEU A 20 4.65 2.58 -6.12
CA LEU A 20 3.75 3.49 -6.83
C LEU A 20 3.43 4.74 -5.99
N THR A 21 3.29 4.58 -4.68
CA THR A 21 3.05 5.70 -3.76
C THR A 21 4.24 6.64 -3.72
N ILE A 22 5.46 6.12 -3.53
CA ILE A 22 6.68 6.93 -3.52
C ILE A 22 6.90 7.60 -4.86
N LEU A 23 6.74 6.89 -5.97
CA LEU A 23 6.92 7.45 -7.30
C LEU A 23 5.94 8.59 -7.57
N SER A 24 4.68 8.41 -7.17
CA SER A 24 3.64 9.44 -7.30
C SER A 24 3.94 10.65 -6.40
N GLY A 25 4.33 10.42 -5.14
CA GLY A 25 4.75 11.47 -4.22
C GLY A 25 5.98 12.24 -4.69
N GLY A 26 6.98 11.54 -5.24
CA GLY A 26 8.20 12.14 -5.80
C GLY A 26 7.90 12.97 -7.05
N THR A 27 7.01 12.48 -7.92
CA THR A 27 6.54 13.25 -9.08
C THR A 27 5.81 14.52 -8.65
N ALA A 28 4.94 14.41 -7.64
CA ALA A 28 4.26 15.56 -7.07
C ALA A 28 5.26 16.56 -6.45
N PHE A 29 6.22 16.08 -5.66
CA PHE A 29 7.25 16.92 -5.06
C PHE A 29 8.10 17.65 -6.11
N TYR A 30 8.50 16.95 -7.17
CA TYR A 30 9.26 17.54 -8.27
C TYR A 30 8.47 18.63 -9.00
N LEU A 31 7.18 18.41 -9.24
CA LEU A 31 6.29 19.41 -9.86
C LEU A 31 6.02 20.59 -8.91
N ALA A 32 5.86 20.34 -7.61
CA ALA A 32 5.69 21.39 -6.60
C ALA A 32 6.91 22.33 -6.49
N ALA A 33 8.10 21.85 -6.85
CA ALA A 33 9.32 22.66 -6.86
C ALA A 33 9.42 23.59 -8.08
N GLN A 34 8.54 23.46 -9.08
CA GLN A 34 8.55 24.35 -10.25
C GLN A 34 7.80 25.66 -9.93
N SER A 35 8.35 26.80 -10.37
CA SER A 35 7.75 28.13 -10.13
C SER A 35 6.44 28.36 -10.87
N THR A 36 6.19 27.62 -11.96
CA THR A 36 4.97 27.70 -12.75
C THR A 36 4.74 26.37 -13.46
N LEU A 37 3.58 25.78 -13.26
CA LEU A 37 3.20 24.52 -13.92
C LEU A 37 2.37 24.83 -15.17
N SER A 38 2.69 24.18 -16.27
CA SER A 38 1.79 24.16 -17.43
C SER A 38 0.47 23.47 -17.07
N PRO A 39 -0.63 23.74 -17.80
CA PRO A 39 -1.93 23.10 -17.54
C PRO A 39 -1.86 21.56 -17.57
N GLN A 40 -1.01 20.99 -18.42
CA GLN A 40 -0.79 19.55 -18.52
C GLN A 40 -0.05 19.02 -17.29
N GLN A 41 0.99 19.72 -16.85
CA GLN A 41 1.72 19.38 -15.63
C GLN A 41 0.85 19.50 -14.37
N ASN A 42 -0.06 20.48 -14.33
CA ASN A 42 -0.99 20.64 -13.21
C ASN A 42 -1.94 19.43 -13.08
N ARG A 43 -2.44 18.89 -14.20
CA ARG A 43 -3.26 17.66 -14.18
C ARG A 43 -2.48 16.45 -13.69
N VAL A 44 -1.22 16.31 -14.10
CA VAL A 44 -0.33 15.25 -13.63
C VAL A 44 -0.05 15.41 -12.15
N PHE A 45 0.19 16.63 -11.68
CA PHE A 45 0.41 16.96 -10.28
C PHE A 45 -0.79 16.57 -9.40
N GLU A 46 -2.01 16.96 -9.78
CA GLU A 46 -3.23 16.60 -9.06
C GLU A 46 -3.44 15.08 -9.02
N SER A 47 -3.22 14.40 -10.15
CA SER A 47 -3.32 12.94 -10.23
C SER A 47 -2.27 12.26 -9.36
N ALA A 48 -1.04 12.76 -9.36
CA ALA A 48 0.06 12.23 -8.57
C ALA A 48 -0.15 12.41 -7.07
N ILE A 49 -0.67 13.56 -6.64
CA ILE A 49 -1.06 13.79 -5.23
C ILE A 49 -2.18 12.85 -4.82
N SER A 50 -3.24 12.74 -5.62
CA SER A 50 -4.38 11.86 -5.34
C SER A 50 -3.94 10.40 -5.19
N ASN A 51 -3.12 9.90 -6.13
CA ASN A 51 -2.54 8.56 -6.06
C ASN A 51 -1.64 8.36 -4.84
N CYS A 52 -0.85 9.38 -4.47
CA CYS A 52 0.01 9.32 -3.29
C CYS A 52 -0.82 9.19 -2.00
N GLN A 53 -1.89 10.01 -1.86
CA GLN A 53 -2.79 9.95 -0.70
C GLN A 53 -3.53 8.61 -0.62
N MET A 54 -4.08 8.14 -1.73
CA MET A 54 -4.72 6.82 -1.80
C MET A 54 -3.72 5.70 -1.48
N GLY A 55 -2.51 5.79 -2.01
CA GLY A 55 -1.42 4.84 -1.77
C GLY A 55 -1.03 4.74 -0.30
N PHE A 56 -0.90 5.86 0.40
CA PHE A 56 -0.70 5.85 1.86
C PHE A 56 -1.84 5.16 2.59
N GLY A 57 -3.10 5.47 2.24
CA GLY A 57 -4.26 4.80 2.80
C GLY A 57 -4.22 3.28 2.61
N ALA A 58 -3.86 2.82 1.41
CA ALA A 58 -3.71 1.40 1.10
C ALA A 58 -2.56 0.74 1.89
N ILE A 59 -1.41 1.40 2.03
CA ILE A 59 -0.27 0.90 2.84
C ILE A 59 -0.70 0.70 4.30
N PHE A 60 -1.34 1.71 4.90
CA PHE A 60 -1.81 1.63 6.29
C PHE A 60 -2.92 0.59 6.46
N ALA A 61 -3.84 0.46 5.49
CA ALA A 61 -4.85 -0.59 5.51
C ALA A 61 -4.24 -2.00 5.43
N LEU A 62 -3.25 -2.20 4.56
CA LEU A 62 -2.52 -3.48 4.44
C LEU A 62 -1.78 -3.82 5.74
N LEU A 63 -1.10 -2.85 6.35
CA LEU A 63 -0.43 -3.03 7.65
C LEU A 63 -1.43 -3.33 8.78
N GLY A 64 -2.54 -2.60 8.86
CA GLY A 64 -3.61 -2.83 9.84
C GLY A 64 -4.30 -4.18 9.69
N SER A 65 -4.48 -4.66 8.46
CA SER A 65 -5.05 -5.99 8.19
C SER A 65 -4.13 -7.12 8.66
N LYS A 66 -2.81 -6.92 8.57
CA LYS A 66 -1.81 -7.86 9.09
C LYS A 66 -1.75 -7.84 10.61
N SER A 67 -1.77 -6.67 11.25
CA SER A 67 -1.76 -6.58 12.72
C SER A 67 -3.01 -7.20 13.32
N THR A 68 -4.17 -6.98 12.71
CA THR A 68 -5.45 -7.57 13.14
C THR A 68 -5.45 -9.09 12.98
N ASN A 69 -4.93 -9.62 11.85
CA ASN A 69 -4.76 -11.07 11.68
C ASN A 69 -3.78 -11.68 12.69
N LEU A 70 -2.68 -10.98 12.99
CA LEU A 70 -1.69 -11.46 13.95
C LEU A 70 -2.27 -11.49 15.38
N PHE A 71 -3.05 -10.46 15.74
CA PHE A 71 -3.76 -10.42 17.02
C PHE A 71 -4.85 -11.50 17.12
N ARG A 72 -5.58 -11.74 16.03
CA ARG A 72 -6.57 -12.83 15.95
C ARG A 72 -5.92 -14.21 16.09
N SER A 73 -4.76 -14.44 15.46
CA SER A 73 -4.01 -15.72 15.59
C SER A 73 -3.45 -15.98 17.00
N GLN A 74 -3.30 -14.94 17.83
CA GLN A 74 -2.94 -15.10 19.25
C GLN A 74 -4.15 -15.32 20.16
N THR A 75 -5.38 -15.13 19.65
CA THR A 75 -6.61 -15.17 20.44
C THR A 75 -7.41 -16.47 20.23
N GLU A 76 -7.15 -17.23 19.18
CA GLU A 76 -7.71 -18.58 19.00
C GLU A 76 -6.74 -19.61 19.61
N PRO A 77 -7.08 -20.30 20.71
CA PRO A 77 -6.36 -21.53 21.08
C PRO A 77 -6.65 -22.58 20.01
N ASP A 78 -5.62 -23.29 19.56
CA ASP A 78 -5.75 -24.51 18.76
C ASP A 78 -6.60 -25.54 19.56
N GLU A 79 -7.92 -25.52 19.37
CA GLU A 79 -8.78 -26.65 19.69
C GLU A 79 -8.80 -27.58 18.47
N ASP A 80 -7.68 -28.25 18.21
CA ASP A 80 -7.69 -29.46 17.38
C ASP A 80 -6.60 -30.43 17.84
N GLU A 81 -6.71 -30.93 19.07
CA GLU A 81 -6.11 -32.21 19.47
C GLU A 81 -6.73 -32.71 20.79
N THR A 82 -7.80 -33.51 20.73
CA THR A 82 -7.83 -34.90 21.23
C THR A 82 -9.24 -35.51 21.29
N LYS A 83 -9.39 -36.56 20.48
CA LYS A 83 -10.22 -37.77 20.68
C LYS A 83 -11.65 -37.81 20.16
#